data_AF-A0A6M8WFX6-F1
#
_entry.id   AF-A0A6M8WFX6-F1
#
_cell.length_a   1.000
_cell.length_b   1.000
_cell.length_c   1.000
_cell.angle_alpha   90.00
_cell.angle_beta   90.00
_cell.angle_gamma   90.00
#
_symmetry.space_group_name_H-M   'P 1'
#
loop_
_entity.id
_entity.type
_entity.pdbx_description
1 polymer ?
#
loop_
_entity_poly.entity_id
_entity_poly.type
_entity_poly.pdbx_seq_one_letter_code
_entity_poly.pdbx_strand_id
1 'polypeptide(L)'
;MPTKRGHATHALGVDLRRAVTRCAVRLHSAGPHTLAHGDCHAPFCLFVIRRGRGRHAHRFVRGAGCWLYRHAAAAAPALGACTTPTVPTRRWSIPGRPRRSRAPVPSDAVVLFDGSGLDAWRKGNGDAAAWKLVEGGAMQVNGTGDIMTREQFGSCQLHVEWASPAEVVGESQGRGNSGVFFFGRYEIQVLDSFENRSYADGQAAALYGQFPPDVNACRGPGEWQTYDIVFEAPKFAEDGSLVSPAYATVLHNGVIVHNRRALIGATGHRSVGTYSAHGPAGEIKLQDHGNPVRFRNIWVRPLPEPEHAAQHGDHAAAHGEHGDHGDDDGHEGHEH
;
A
#
# COMPACT_ATOMS: atom_id res chain seq x y z
N MET A 1 14.27 -5.10 81.21
CA MET A 1 14.33 -3.64 81.47
C MET A 1 13.47 -2.93 80.42
N PRO A 2 12.76 -1.84 80.79
CA PRO A 2 11.50 -1.45 80.14
C PRO A 2 11.54 -0.12 79.36
N THR A 3 10.40 0.21 78.71
CA THR A 3 9.89 1.54 78.28
C THR A 3 10.49 2.20 77.02
N LYS A 4 9.80 2.97 76.15
CA LYS A 4 8.40 3.48 75.95
C LYS A 4 8.38 4.10 74.53
N ARG A 5 7.37 3.84 73.67
CA ARG A 5 6.21 4.71 73.28
C ARG A 5 6.47 6.19 72.90
N GLY A 6 5.86 6.62 71.77
CA GLY A 6 5.35 7.99 71.53
C GLY A 6 5.31 8.38 70.04
N HIS A 7 4.16 8.25 69.35
CA HIS A 7 3.22 9.31 68.91
C HIS A 7 3.73 10.19 67.73
N ALA A 8 3.15 10.25 66.52
CA ALA A 8 1.77 10.51 66.05
C ALA A 8 1.55 11.97 65.57
N THR A 9 1.07 12.06 64.31
CA THR A 9 0.04 12.97 63.76
C THR A 9 0.34 14.39 63.20
N HIS A 10 -0.41 14.66 62.11
CA HIS A 10 -0.85 15.92 61.48
C HIS A 10 0.09 16.63 60.49
N ALA A 11 -0.35 17.27 59.39
CA ALA A 11 -1.63 17.32 58.67
C ALA A 11 -1.47 18.22 57.43
N LEU A 12 -2.28 17.93 56.40
CA LEU A 12 -2.98 18.86 55.49
C LEU A 12 -2.21 19.88 54.62
N GLY A 13 -2.55 19.89 53.33
CA GLY A 13 -2.22 20.98 52.40
C GLY A 13 -2.65 20.69 50.96
N VAL A 14 -3.96 20.82 50.69
CA VAL A 14 -4.54 20.91 49.33
C VAL A 14 -4.40 22.36 48.85
N ASP A 15 -3.98 22.60 47.61
CA ASP A 15 -4.57 23.72 46.83
C ASP A 15 -4.55 23.43 45.32
N LEU A 16 -5.70 23.74 44.70
CA LEU A 16 -6.16 23.36 43.37
C LEU A 16 -6.77 24.63 42.79
N ARG A 17 -6.09 25.32 41.85
CA ARG A 17 -6.65 26.48 41.11
C ARG A 17 -6.15 26.41 39.67
N ARG A 18 -7.05 26.13 38.69
CA ARG A 18 -7.82 27.07 37.83
C ARG A 18 -6.92 27.87 36.88
N ALA A 19 -7.27 28.20 35.64
CA ALA A 19 -8.32 27.83 34.71
C ALA A 19 -7.96 28.50 33.36
N VAL A 20 -8.44 27.90 32.28
CA VAL A 20 -8.34 28.31 30.87
C VAL A 20 -9.06 29.62 30.58
N THR A 21 -8.44 30.60 29.90
CA THR A 21 -9.02 31.58 28.94
C THR A 21 -7.86 32.37 28.29
N ARG A 22 -7.70 32.59 26.98
CA ARG A 22 -8.53 33.39 26.07
C ARG A 22 -8.16 33.14 24.60
N CYS A 23 -9.19 32.97 23.78
CA CYS A 23 -9.19 33.20 22.34
C CYS A 23 -9.35 34.71 22.08
N ALA A 24 -8.53 35.31 21.22
CA ALA A 24 -8.79 36.64 20.69
C ALA A 24 -8.26 36.73 19.25
N VAL A 25 -9.19 36.65 18.31
CA VAL A 25 -9.04 37.00 16.90
C VAL A 25 -8.93 38.53 16.78
N ARG A 26 -7.96 39.04 16.02
CA ARG A 26 -7.97 40.40 15.46
C ARG A 26 -7.70 40.33 13.96
N LEU A 27 -8.74 40.58 13.18
CA LEU A 27 -8.70 40.89 11.75
C LEU A 27 -8.88 42.41 11.60
N HIS A 28 -7.91 43.07 10.98
CA HIS A 28 -7.93 44.39 10.34
C HIS A 28 -6.97 44.23 9.15
N SER A 29 -7.15 44.73 7.93
CA SER A 29 -8.13 45.60 7.28
C SER A 29 -7.87 45.46 5.78
N ALA A 30 -8.90 45.42 4.94
CA ALA A 30 -8.78 45.42 3.49
C ALA A 30 -8.51 46.82 2.93
N GLY A 31 -7.72 46.89 1.84
CA GLY A 31 -7.64 48.01 0.90
C GLY A 31 -7.76 47.46 -0.54
N PRO A 32 -8.44 48.17 -1.47
CA PRO A 32 -8.83 47.63 -2.78
C PRO A 32 -7.82 47.98 -3.89
N HIS A 33 -7.82 47.25 -5.02
CA HIS A 33 -7.79 47.76 -6.41
C HIS A 33 -7.79 46.62 -7.46
N THR A 34 -8.84 46.64 -8.33
CA THR A 34 -8.92 46.27 -9.78
C THR A 34 -8.65 44.81 -10.25
N LEU A 35 -9.69 44.04 -10.65
CA LEU A 35 -10.25 43.79 -12.02
C LEU A 35 -9.26 43.05 -12.96
N ALA A 36 -9.56 42.01 -13.74
CA ALA A 36 -10.73 41.24 -14.23
C ALA A 36 -10.16 39.88 -14.74
N HIS A 37 -10.83 38.72 -14.80
CA HIS A 37 -11.89 38.26 -15.71
C HIS A 37 -12.12 36.77 -15.38
N GLY A 38 -13.35 36.26 -15.47
CA GLY A 38 -13.62 34.81 -15.56
C GLY A 38 -14.76 34.33 -14.67
N ASP A 39 -15.98 34.53 -15.15
CA ASP A 39 -17.22 34.09 -14.51
C ASP A 39 -17.30 32.56 -14.36
N CYS A 40 -17.30 32.09 -13.11
CA CYS A 40 -17.90 30.81 -12.72
C CYS A 40 -19.07 31.15 -11.78
N HIS A 41 -20.30 31.10 -12.30
CA HIS A 41 -21.51 31.36 -11.52
C HIS A 41 -21.62 30.40 -10.32
N ALA A 42 -21.39 30.94 -9.12
CA ALA A 42 -21.88 30.39 -7.86
C ALA A 42 -23.02 31.30 -7.35
N PRO A 43 -24.11 30.77 -6.77
CA PRO A 43 -25.20 31.60 -6.29
C PRO A 43 -24.78 32.34 -5.02
N PHE A 44 -24.59 33.66 -5.13
CA PHE A 44 -24.47 34.55 -3.96
C PHE A 44 -25.86 34.78 -3.35
N CYS A 45 -26.11 34.23 -2.17
CA CYS A 45 -27.25 34.63 -1.34
C CYS A 45 -26.98 36.02 -0.73
N LEU A 46 -27.62 37.05 -1.27
CA LEU A 46 -27.60 38.41 -0.74
C LEU A 46 -28.61 38.54 0.41
N PHE A 47 -28.15 38.60 1.66
CA PHE A 47 -29.00 38.98 2.80
C PHE A 47 -29.13 40.51 2.88
N VAL A 48 -30.31 41.03 2.55
CA VAL A 48 -30.67 42.44 2.77
C VAL A 48 -31.04 42.63 4.24
N ILE A 49 -30.17 43.29 5.02
CA ILE A 49 -30.49 43.73 6.38
C ILE A 49 -31.20 45.08 6.32
N ARG A 50 -32.53 45.08 6.47
CA ARG A 50 -33.32 46.31 6.70
C ARG A 50 -33.13 46.75 8.16
N ARG A 51 -32.49 47.90 8.39
CA ARG A 51 -32.48 48.58 9.70
C ARG A 51 -33.84 49.23 9.95
N GLY A 52 -34.63 48.69 10.86
CA GLY A 52 -35.82 49.32 11.42
C GLY A 52 -35.56 49.86 12.82
N ARG A 53 -35.68 51.18 13.01
CA ARG A 53 -35.80 51.84 14.32
C ARG A 53 -37.23 51.64 14.84
N GLY A 54 -37.40 51.30 16.11
CA GLY A 54 -38.72 51.39 16.76
C GLY A 54 -38.80 50.61 18.08
N ARG A 55 -39.16 51.32 19.14
CA ARG A 55 -39.33 50.84 20.52
C ARG A 55 -40.60 49.99 20.62
N HIS A 56 -40.59 48.97 21.48
CA HIS A 56 -41.57 48.69 22.55
C HIS A 56 -41.50 47.22 23.00
N ALA A 57 -41.61 47.04 24.31
CA ALA A 57 -41.53 45.78 25.05
C ALA A 57 -42.61 44.78 24.65
N HIS A 58 -42.37 43.47 24.82
CA HIS A 58 -43.20 42.55 25.62
C HIS A 58 -42.70 41.09 25.50
N ARG A 59 -42.55 40.45 26.67
CA ARG A 59 -42.66 39.01 26.99
C ARG A 59 -42.11 37.96 26.00
N PHE A 60 -41.01 37.33 26.43
CA PHE A 60 -40.57 36.00 26.01
C PHE A 60 -41.51 34.92 26.57
N VAL A 61 -42.13 34.11 25.70
CA VAL A 61 -42.65 32.77 26.04
C VAL A 61 -42.28 31.80 24.91
N ARG A 62 -41.84 30.62 25.32
CA ARG A 62 -41.24 29.50 24.57
C ARG A 62 -42.13 28.91 23.48
N GLY A 63 -41.50 28.33 22.46
CA GLY A 63 -42.13 27.35 21.56
C GLY A 63 -41.28 27.00 20.35
N ALA A 64 -40.33 26.09 20.51
CA ALA A 64 -39.50 25.57 19.43
C ALA A 64 -40.30 24.66 18.50
N GLY A 65 -40.36 25.01 17.21
CA GLY A 65 -40.78 24.13 16.13
C GLY A 65 -39.78 24.27 14.99
N CYS A 66 -38.69 23.50 15.03
CA CYS A 66 -37.69 23.50 13.97
C CYS A 66 -37.80 22.21 13.17
N TRP A 67 -38.40 22.32 11.98
CA TRP A 67 -38.38 21.31 10.94
C TRP A 67 -36.93 21.11 10.47
N LEU A 68 -36.36 19.93 10.70
CA LEU A 68 -35.08 19.52 10.14
C LEU A 68 -35.28 19.09 8.68
N TYR A 69 -35.05 20.00 7.74
CA TYR A 69 -34.78 19.63 6.36
C TYR A 69 -33.36 19.03 6.28
N ARG A 70 -33.27 17.71 6.16
CA ARG A 70 -32.04 17.01 5.75
C ARG A 70 -31.79 17.34 4.27
N HIS A 71 -30.77 18.13 3.98
CA HIS A 71 -30.17 18.12 2.64
C HIS A 71 -29.29 16.88 2.49
N ALA A 72 -29.77 15.91 1.71
CA ALA A 72 -28.91 14.89 1.14
C ALA A 72 -28.09 15.55 0.02
N ALA A 73 -26.80 15.79 0.29
CA ALA A 73 -25.86 16.17 -0.77
C ALA A 73 -25.53 14.92 -1.59
N ALA A 74 -26.17 14.76 -2.74
CA ALA A 74 -25.73 13.81 -3.76
C ALA A 74 -24.42 14.32 -4.36
N ALA A 75 -23.32 13.60 -4.15
CA ALA A 75 -22.05 13.90 -4.79
C ALA A 75 -22.14 13.50 -6.27
N ALA A 76 -22.08 14.49 -7.18
CA ALA A 76 -21.90 14.24 -8.61
C ALA A 76 -20.49 13.69 -8.88
N PRO A 77 -20.29 12.82 -9.88
CA PRO A 77 -18.96 12.38 -10.26
C PRO A 77 -18.19 13.56 -10.87
N ALA A 78 -17.02 13.85 -10.31
CA ALA A 78 -16.10 14.84 -10.88
C ALA A 78 -15.48 14.24 -12.14
N LEU A 79 -16.01 14.63 -13.30
CA LEU A 79 -15.34 14.43 -14.59
C LEU A 79 -13.97 15.12 -14.55
N GLY A 80 -12.96 14.48 -15.13
CA GLY A 80 -11.58 14.98 -15.20
C GLY A 80 -11.50 16.44 -15.60
N ALA A 81 -10.54 17.17 -15.04
CA ALA A 81 -10.30 18.57 -15.39
C ALA A 81 -10.18 18.71 -16.93
N CYS A 82 -10.85 19.69 -17.52
CA CYS A 82 -10.88 19.98 -18.97
C CYS A 82 -9.49 20.26 -19.60
N THR A 83 -8.39 20.06 -18.88
CA THR A 83 -7.01 20.33 -19.31
C THR A 83 -6.17 19.06 -19.50
N THR A 84 -6.70 17.86 -19.30
CA THR A 84 -5.95 16.63 -19.60
C THR A 84 -5.91 16.36 -21.11
N PRO A 85 -4.74 16.08 -21.70
CA PRO A 85 -4.66 15.66 -23.10
C PRO A 85 -5.38 14.33 -23.32
N THR A 86 -6.14 14.24 -24.43
CA THR A 86 -6.84 13.04 -24.85
C THR A 86 -5.83 12.04 -25.45
N VAL A 87 -5.52 10.98 -24.72
CA VAL A 87 -4.73 9.85 -25.25
C VAL A 87 -5.70 8.87 -25.92
N PRO A 88 -5.56 8.56 -27.24
CA PRO A 88 -6.59 7.84 -28.01
C PRO A 88 -7.01 6.48 -27.45
N THR A 89 -6.17 5.85 -26.62
CA THR A 89 -6.38 4.50 -26.07
C THR A 89 -6.65 4.47 -24.56
N ARG A 90 -6.72 5.60 -23.86
CA ARG A 90 -6.88 5.61 -22.39
C ARG A 90 -7.96 6.57 -21.91
N ARG A 91 -9.00 6.04 -21.28
CA ARG A 91 -9.93 6.81 -20.42
C ARG A 91 -9.35 6.87 -19.01
N TRP A 92 -9.04 8.06 -18.54
CA TRP A 92 -8.61 8.30 -17.17
C TRP A 92 -9.79 8.66 -16.27
N SER A 93 -9.82 8.09 -15.08
CA SER A 93 -10.71 8.51 -13.98
C SER A 93 -9.85 9.14 -12.89
N ILE A 94 -10.32 10.21 -12.25
CA ILE A 94 -9.64 10.76 -11.07
C ILE A 94 -9.74 9.70 -9.96
N PRO A 95 -8.61 9.15 -9.45
CA PRO A 95 -8.67 8.21 -8.34
C PRO A 95 -9.25 8.90 -7.10
N GLY A 96 -10.21 8.25 -6.44
CA GLY A 96 -10.76 8.74 -5.18
C GLY A 96 -9.70 8.81 -4.07
N ARG A 97 -9.93 9.69 -3.09
CA ARG A 97 -9.06 9.79 -1.91
C ARG A 97 -9.28 8.57 -1.00
N PRO A 98 -8.26 7.76 -0.65
CA PRO A 98 -8.46 6.66 0.28
C PRO A 98 -8.85 7.22 1.66
N ARG A 99 -9.96 6.73 2.24
CA ARG A 99 -10.30 6.95 3.65
C ARG A 99 -9.40 6.08 4.53
N ARG A 100 -9.22 6.46 5.80
CA ARG A 100 -8.55 5.66 6.87
C ARG A 100 -9.33 4.38 7.23
N SER A 101 -9.82 3.64 6.24
CA SER A 101 -10.38 2.29 6.35
C SER A 101 -9.34 1.28 5.87
N ARG A 102 -9.56 -0.02 6.15
CA ARG A 102 -8.80 -1.14 5.54
C ARG A 102 -8.62 -0.87 4.04
N ALA A 103 -7.47 -1.22 3.49
CA ALA A 103 -7.21 -0.99 2.08
C ALA A 103 -8.35 -1.62 1.27
N PRO A 104 -9.05 -0.85 0.41
CA PRO A 104 -10.15 -1.39 -0.35
C PRO A 104 -9.62 -2.46 -1.31
N VAL A 105 -10.32 -3.57 -1.39
CA VAL A 105 -10.03 -4.62 -2.37
C VAL A 105 -10.40 -4.09 -3.76
N PRO A 106 -9.46 -4.07 -4.72
CA PRO A 106 -9.80 -3.76 -6.11
C PRO A 106 -10.85 -4.73 -6.67
N SER A 107 -11.73 -4.26 -7.56
CA SER A 107 -12.82 -5.08 -8.10
C SER A 107 -12.36 -6.28 -8.93
N ASP A 108 -11.11 -6.24 -9.42
CA ASP A 108 -10.46 -7.27 -10.22
C ASP A 108 -9.44 -8.11 -9.41
N ALA A 109 -9.36 -7.91 -8.09
CA ALA A 109 -8.51 -8.71 -7.23
C ALA A 109 -9.21 -10.00 -6.78
N VAL A 110 -8.43 -11.07 -6.66
CA VAL A 110 -8.82 -12.32 -6.01
C VAL A 110 -8.66 -12.12 -4.50
N VAL A 111 -9.75 -12.29 -3.76
CA VAL A 111 -9.74 -12.24 -2.29
C VAL A 111 -9.19 -13.56 -1.76
N LEU A 112 -8.02 -13.51 -1.14
CA LEU A 112 -7.42 -14.68 -0.50
C LEU A 112 -7.91 -14.85 0.94
N PHE A 113 -8.23 -13.76 1.64
CA PHE A 113 -8.77 -13.82 3.00
C PHE A 113 -9.49 -12.52 3.40
N ASP A 114 -10.79 -12.62 3.70
CA ASP A 114 -11.63 -11.50 4.16
C ASP A 114 -12.08 -11.62 5.63
N GLY A 115 -11.78 -12.76 6.28
CA GLY A 115 -12.19 -13.07 7.65
C GLY A 115 -13.28 -14.14 7.76
N SER A 116 -13.85 -14.61 6.64
CA SER A 116 -14.93 -15.61 6.63
C SER A 116 -14.43 -17.06 6.75
N GLY A 117 -13.27 -17.35 6.18
CA GLY A 117 -12.74 -18.71 6.09
C GLY A 117 -11.36 -18.78 5.44
N LEU A 118 -10.80 -19.99 5.37
CA LEU A 118 -9.49 -20.25 4.78
C LEU A 118 -9.61 -21.06 3.48
N ASP A 119 -10.74 -20.94 2.77
CA ASP A 119 -11.04 -21.79 1.61
C ASP A 119 -10.06 -21.59 0.45
N ALA A 120 -9.52 -20.38 0.29
CA ALA A 120 -8.48 -20.07 -0.69
C ALA A 120 -7.11 -20.71 -0.34
N TRP A 121 -6.98 -21.33 0.83
CA TRP A 121 -5.73 -21.86 1.38
C TRP A 121 -5.77 -23.38 1.57
N ARG A 122 -4.59 -23.98 1.52
CA ARG A 122 -4.33 -25.40 1.80
C ARG A 122 -2.98 -25.56 2.50
N LYS A 123 -2.73 -26.74 3.06
CA LYS A 123 -1.40 -27.17 3.52
C LYS A 123 -0.58 -27.70 2.35
N GLY A 124 0.73 -27.81 2.56
CA GLY A 124 1.68 -28.33 1.55
C GLY A 124 1.37 -29.76 1.08
N ASN A 125 0.75 -30.57 1.95
CA ASN A 125 0.32 -31.93 1.63
C ASN A 125 -1.04 -32.00 0.91
N GLY A 126 -1.72 -30.88 0.66
CA GLY A 126 -3.03 -30.84 0.00
C GLY A 126 -4.23 -30.70 0.94
N ASP A 127 -4.06 -30.93 2.24
CA ASP A 127 -5.14 -30.83 3.22
C ASP A 127 -5.65 -29.39 3.38
N ALA A 128 -6.82 -29.24 3.98
CA ALA A 128 -7.36 -27.93 4.34
C ALA A 128 -6.41 -27.19 5.31
N ALA A 129 -6.29 -25.88 5.12
CA ALA A 129 -5.56 -25.01 6.05
C ALA A 129 -6.21 -25.08 7.45
N ALA A 130 -5.38 -25.19 8.48
CA ALA A 130 -5.83 -25.44 9.86
C ALA A 130 -5.43 -24.32 10.84
N TRP A 131 -5.05 -23.15 10.32
CA TRP A 131 -4.84 -21.94 11.13
C TRP A 131 -6.15 -21.49 11.78
N LYS A 132 -6.04 -20.87 12.95
CA LYS A 132 -7.19 -20.53 13.78
C LYS A 132 -7.82 -19.21 13.30
N LEU A 133 -9.13 -19.18 13.07
CA LEU A 133 -9.88 -17.93 13.01
C LEU A 133 -10.01 -17.32 14.40
N VAL A 134 -9.61 -16.07 14.54
CA VAL A 134 -9.64 -15.32 15.81
C VAL A 134 -10.53 -14.09 15.69
N GLU A 135 -10.89 -13.51 16.84
CA GLU A 135 -11.72 -12.31 16.91
C GLU A 135 -11.14 -11.17 16.05
N GLY A 136 -12.03 -10.40 15.42
CA GLY A 136 -11.64 -9.31 14.52
C GLY A 136 -11.43 -9.75 13.06
N GLY A 137 -11.81 -10.99 12.70
CA GLY A 137 -11.79 -11.48 11.32
C GLY A 137 -10.37 -11.70 10.81
N ALA A 138 -9.50 -12.23 11.67
CA ALA A 138 -8.12 -12.57 11.35
C ALA A 138 -7.89 -14.08 11.44
N MET A 139 -6.97 -14.60 10.65
CA MET A 139 -6.41 -15.93 10.85
C MET A 139 -5.10 -15.83 11.62
N GLN A 140 -4.82 -16.81 12.48
CA GLN A 140 -3.64 -16.83 13.34
C GLN A 140 -2.86 -18.13 13.14
N VAL A 141 -1.55 -17.98 13.00
CA VAL A 141 -0.58 -19.08 13.06
C VAL A 141 -0.72 -19.83 14.39
N ASN A 142 -0.73 -21.16 14.32
CA ASN A 142 -1.02 -22.02 15.48
C ASN A 142 -0.21 -23.32 15.52
N GLY A 143 0.94 -23.40 14.82
CA GLY A 143 1.80 -24.59 14.82
C GLY A 143 1.24 -25.75 13.99
N THR A 144 0.33 -25.48 13.05
CA THR A 144 -0.24 -26.50 12.16
C THR A 144 0.42 -26.57 10.79
N GLY A 145 1.51 -25.80 10.61
CA GLY A 145 2.35 -25.76 9.42
C GLY A 145 2.02 -24.62 8.47
N ASP A 146 2.89 -24.43 7.48
CA ASP A 146 2.72 -23.45 6.40
C ASP A 146 1.38 -23.66 5.67
N ILE A 147 0.81 -22.56 5.20
CA ILE A 147 -0.34 -22.57 4.29
C ILE A 147 0.04 -21.93 2.96
N MET A 148 -0.53 -22.42 1.87
CA MET A 148 -0.39 -21.82 0.56
C MET A 148 -1.72 -21.67 -0.15
N THR A 149 -1.78 -20.72 -1.07
CA THR A 149 -2.95 -20.51 -1.92
C THR A 149 -3.23 -21.75 -2.75
N ARG A 150 -4.52 -22.05 -2.98
CA ARG A 150 -4.94 -23.10 -3.93
C ARG A 150 -4.66 -22.70 -5.38
N GLU A 151 -4.85 -21.43 -5.67
CA GLU A 151 -4.52 -20.84 -6.97
C GLU A 151 -3.03 -20.47 -7.05
N GLN A 152 -2.52 -20.44 -8.28
CA GLN A 152 -1.15 -20.06 -8.59
C GLN A 152 -1.14 -18.71 -9.31
N PHE A 153 -0.15 -17.88 -8.98
CA PHE A 153 -0.01 -16.52 -9.47
C PHE A 153 1.38 -16.32 -10.09
N GLY A 154 1.43 -15.62 -11.23
CA GLY A 154 2.66 -15.10 -11.81
C GLY A 154 3.01 -13.73 -11.25
N SER A 155 3.34 -12.79 -12.13
CA SER A 155 3.48 -11.38 -11.81
C SER A 155 2.17 -10.84 -11.20
N CYS A 156 2.23 -10.19 -10.04
CA CYS A 156 1.04 -9.77 -9.30
C CYS A 156 1.29 -8.59 -8.36
N GLN A 157 0.19 -7.92 -7.97
CA GLN A 157 0.12 -7.06 -6.80
C GLN A 157 -0.54 -7.84 -5.66
N LEU A 158 0.13 -7.94 -4.51
CA LEU A 158 -0.38 -8.55 -3.29
C LEU A 158 -0.56 -7.47 -2.22
N HIS A 159 -1.69 -7.49 -1.52
CA HIS A 159 -1.87 -6.79 -0.25
C HIS A 159 -2.04 -7.81 0.87
N VAL A 160 -1.39 -7.55 2.00
CA VAL A 160 -1.55 -8.33 3.23
C VAL A 160 -1.42 -7.43 4.45
N GLU A 161 -2.38 -7.53 5.35
CA GLU A 161 -2.24 -6.96 6.70
C GLU A 161 -1.81 -8.07 7.67
N TRP A 162 -0.79 -7.80 8.47
CA TRP A 162 -0.28 -8.73 9.46
C TRP A 162 -0.05 -8.04 10.80
N ALA A 163 -0.09 -8.79 11.90
CA ALA A 163 0.22 -8.28 13.23
C ALA A 163 1.02 -9.33 14.00
N SER A 164 2.17 -8.93 14.52
CA SER A 164 2.88 -9.73 15.51
C SER A 164 2.02 -9.88 16.79
N PRO A 165 2.33 -10.88 17.64
CA PRO A 165 1.64 -11.04 18.92
C PRO A 165 1.77 -9.77 19.77
N ALA A 166 0.71 -9.42 20.52
CA ALA A 166 0.77 -8.28 21.45
C ALA A 166 1.67 -8.57 22.66
N GLU A 167 1.70 -9.83 23.09
CA GLU A 167 2.67 -10.30 24.07
C GLU A 167 4.03 -10.52 23.38
N VAL A 168 5.04 -9.83 23.86
CA VAL A 168 6.41 -9.94 23.34
C VAL A 168 7.07 -11.17 23.95
N VAL A 169 7.32 -12.18 23.12
CA VAL A 169 8.06 -13.39 23.48
C VAL A 169 9.17 -13.63 22.46
N GLY A 170 10.37 -13.94 22.96
CA GLY A 170 11.56 -14.17 22.15
C GLY A 170 12.30 -12.90 21.73
N GLU A 171 13.38 -13.09 21.00
CA GLU A 171 14.23 -12.02 20.46
C GLU A 171 14.72 -12.40 19.06
N SER A 172 15.20 -11.41 18.29
CA SER A 172 15.69 -11.62 16.93
C SER A 172 14.64 -12.39 16.09
N GLN A 173 15.05 -13.44 15.37
CA GLN A 173 14.17 -14.31 14.57
C GLN A 173 13.17 -15.15 15.38
N GLY A 174 13.27 -15.18 16.71
CA GLY A 174 12.33 -15.90 17.57
C GLY A 174 11.09 -15.09 17.94
N ARG A 175 11.02 -13.81 17.55
CA ARG A 175 9.98 -12.87 17.98
C ARG A 175 9.05 -12.50 16.83
N GLY A 176 7.87 -13.10 16.81
CA GLY A 176 6.83 -12.78 15.84
C GLY A 176 7.18 -13.11 14.39
N ASN A 177 7.89 -14.22 14.15
CA ASN A 177 8.38 -14.63 12.85
C ASN A 177 7.32 -15.37 12.03
N SER A 178 7.25 -15.04 10.75
CA SER A 178 6.50 -15.67 9.67
C SER A 178 7.09 -15.16 8.36
N GLY A 179 6.45 -15.39 7.22
CA GLY A 179 6.94 -14.88 5.94
C GLY A 179 5.91 -15.00 4.85
N VAL A 180 6.00 -14.11 3.86
CA VAL A 180 5.20 -14.15 2.63
C VAL A 180 6.09 -14.61 1.50
N PHE A 181 5.81 -15.78 0.95
CA PHE A 181 6.63 -16.40 -0.09
C PHE A 181 5.90 -16.38 -1.42
N PHE A 182 6.53 -15.83 -2.46
CA PHE A 182 6.07 -16.03 -3.84
C PHE A 182 6.70 -17.31 -4.41
N PHE A 183 5.92 -18.10 -5.14
CA PHE A 183 6.33 -19.39 -5.70
C PHE A 183 6.84 -20.39 -4.66
N GLY A 184 6.52 -20.17 -3.37
CA GLY A 184 7.10 -20.89 -2.24
C GLY A 184 8.62 -20.70 -2.06
N ARG A 185 9.25 -19.73 -2.76
CA ARG A 185 10.71 -19.60 -2.92
C ARG A 185 11.26 -18.23 -2.58
N TYR A 186 10.47 -17.17 -2.76
CA TYR A 186 10.91 -15.79 -2.65
C TYR A 186 10.24 -15.12 -1.47
N GLU A 187 10.93 -15.09 -0.34
CA GLU A 187 10.38 -14.62 0.93
C GLU A 187 10.54 -13.10 1.12
N ILE A 188 9.41 -12.46 1.39
CA ILE A 188 9.33 -11.15 2.03
C ILE A 188 9.09 -11.40 3.52
N GLN A 189 10.06 -11.01 4.33
CA GLN A 189 10.11 -11.41 5.73
C GLN A 189 9.01 -10.76 6.57
N VAL A 190 8.39 -11.53 7.47
CA VAL A 190 7.46 -11.02 8.49
C VAL A 190 8.08 -11.26 9.85
N LEU A 191 8.39 -10.17 10.57
CA LEU A 191 9.02 -10.26 11.87
C LEU A 191 8.60 -9.09 12.75
N ASP A 192 8.47 -9.29 14.06
CA ASP A 192 8.41 -8.16 14.97
C ASP A 192 9.78 -7.48 15.05
N SER A 193 9.98 -6.43 14.25
CA SER A 193 11.22 -5.64 14.22
C SER A 193 11.11 -4.32 14.98
N PHE A 194 10.08 -4.15 15.82
CA PHE A 194 9.93 -2.98 16.68
C PHE A 194 10.76 -3.15 17.95
N GLU A 195 11.84 -2.36 18.05
CA GLU A 195 12.82 -2.43 19.14
C GLU A 195 13.36 -3.86 19.36
N ASN A 196 13.49 -4.62 18.26
CA ASN A 196 14.01 -5.99 18.25
C ASN A 196 15.18 -6.08 17.28
N ARG A 197 16.40 -6.28 17.80
CA ARG A 197 17.59 -6.41 16.95
C ARG A 197 17.67 -7.82 16.34
N SER A 198 17.90 -7.88 15.04
CA SER A 198 18.23 -9.10 14.30
C SER A 198 19.29 -8.79 13.23
N TYR A 199 19.66 -9.77 12.41
CA TYR A 199 20.46 -9.50 11.22
C TYR A 199 19.62 -8.72 10.19
N ALA A 200 20.24 -7.75 9.52
CA ALA A 200 19.53 -6.72 8.78
C ALA A 200 18.73 -7.29 7.58
N ASP A 201 19.28 -8.29 6.91
CA ASP A 201 18.70 -9.02 5.79
C ASP A 201 17.67 -10.08 6.22
N GLY A 202 17.34 -10.17 7.51
CA GLY A 202 16.26 -11.00 8.04
C GLY A 202 15.27 -10.25 8.91
N GLN A 203 15.29 -8.90 8.93
CA GLN A 203 14.26 -8.12 9.62
C GLN A 203 12.98 -8.01 8.79
N ALA A 204 11.92 -7.45 9.36
CA ALA A 204 10.65 -7.25 8.66
C ALA A 204 10.84 -6.56 7.31
N ALA A 205 10.12 -7.05 6.29
CA ALA A 205 10.09 -6.58 4.92
C ALA A 205 11.39 -6.79 4.13
N ALA A 206 12.41 -7.43 4.71
CA ALA A 206 13.59 -7.86 3.98
C ALA A 206 13.22 -8.84 2.86
N LEU A 207 13.96 -8.75 1.75
CA LEU A 207 14.10 -9.87 0.81
C LEU A 207 15.04 -10.87 1.50
N TYR A 208 14.45 -11.89 2.13
CA TYR A 208 15.10 -12.63 3.21
C TYR A 208 16.44 -13.24 2.80
N GLY A 209 17.47 -12.99 3.60
CA GLY A 209 18.84 -13.46 3.41
C GLY A 209 19.57 -12.82 2.22
N GLN A 210 18.98 -11.79 1.59
CA GLN A 210 19.56 -11.12 0.42
C GLN A 210 19.71 -9.61 0.65
N PHE A 211 18.62 -8.93 1.01
CA PHE A 211 18.60 -7.47 1.09
C PHE A 211 17.80 -6.97 2.28
N PRO A 212 18.39 -6.13 3.16
CA PRO A 212 17.63 -5.44 4.19
C PRO A 212 16.68 -4.41 3.57
N PRO A 213 15.52 -4.13 4.19
CA PRO A 213 14.69 -2.99 3.80
C PRO A 213 15.48 -1.68 3.98
N ASP A 214 15.22 -0.69 3.11
CA ASP A 214 15.91 0.60 3.16
C ASP A 214 15.62 1.37 4.47
N VAL A 215 14.48 1.09 5.10
CA VAL A 215 14.10 1.63 6.41
C VAL A 215 13.25 0.63 7.17
N ASN A 216 13.42 0.55 8.49
CA ASN A 216 12.51 -0.20 9.36
C ASN A 216 11.24 0.63 9.62
N ALA A 217 10.13 0.21 9.02
CA ALA A 217 8.82 0.86 9.15
C ALA A 217 7.86 0.11 10.10
N CYS A 218 8.36 -0.81 10.94
CA CYS A 218 7.52 -1.57 11.88
C CYS A 218 6.81 -0.67 12.89
N ARG A 219 5.50 -0.88 13.01
CA ARG A 219 4.69 -0.53 14.18
C ARG A 219 4.93 -1.49 15.35
N GLY A 220 4.41 -1.16 16.53
CA GLY A 220 4.62 -1.95 17.75
C GLY A 220 3.91 -3.31 17.76
N PRO A 221 4.23 -4.18 18.73
CA PRO A 221 3.59 -5.49 18.90
C PRO A 221 2.06 -5.40 18.99
N GLY A 222 1.36 -6.32 18.31
CA GLY A 222 -0.11 -6.34 18.28
C GLY A 222 -0.75 -5.32 17.33
N GLU A 223 -0.01 -4.29 16.89
CA GLU A 223 -0.48 -3.33 15.89
C GLU A 223 -0.48 -3.94 14.49
N TRP A 224 -1.45 -3.55 13.67
CA TRP A 224 -1.53 -4.00 12.29
C TRP A 224 -0.51 -3.29 11.41
N GLN A 225 0.24 -4.08 10.68
CA GLN A 225 1.20 -3.71 9.65
C GLN A 225 0.54 -3.96 8.29
N THR A 226 0.93 -3.20 7.27
CA THR A 226 0.51 -3.46 5.88
C THR A 226 1.72 -3.72 5.01
N TYR A 227 1.66 -4.77 4.20
CA TYR A 227 2.50 -4.91 3.02
C TYR A 227 1.65 -4.74 1.77
N ASP A 228 2.09 -3.83 0.91
CA ASP A 228 1.68 -3.76 -0.49
C ASP A 228 2.89 -4.14 -1.33
N ILE A 229 2.81 -5.28 -2.01
CA ILE A 229 3.92 -5.88 -2.75
C ILE A 229 3.54 -5.94 -4.22
N VAL A 230 4.40 -5.42 -5.08
CA VAL A 230 4.39 -5.72 -6.52
C VAL A 230 5.51 -6.71 -6.78
N PHE A 231 5.14 -7.92 -7.17
CA PHE A 231 6.07 -8.99 -7.50
C PHE A 231 6.04 -9.25 -9.00
N GLU A 232 7.20 -9.17 -9.65
CA GLU A 232 7.40 -9.56 -11.05
C GLU A 232 8.05 -10.95 -11.04
N ALA A 233 7.41 -11.93 -11.69
CA ALA A 233 7.92 -13.30 -11.72
C ALA A 233 9.19 -13.38 -12.59
N PRO A 234 10.16 -14.27 -12.23
CA PRO A 234 11.32 -14.49 -13.07
C PRO A 234 10.91 -15.16 -14.39
N LYS A 235 11.68 -14.90 -15.45
CA LYS A 235 11.48 -15.50 -16.77
C LYS A 235 12.64 -16.42 -17.09
N PHE A 236 12.31 -17.58 -17.66
CA PHE A 236 13.28 -18.58 -18.10
C PHE A 236 13.09 -18.85 -19.58
N ALA A 237 14.18 -19.13 -20.28
CA ALA A 237 14.15 -19.64 -21.64
C ALA A 237 13.80 -21.13 -21.66
N GLU A 238 13.54 -21.70 -22.84
CA GLU A 238 13.22 -23.13 -23.00
C GLU A 238 14.34 -24.06 -22.51
N ASP A 239 15.59 -23.61 -22.58
CA ASP A 239 16.76 -24.33 -22.07
C ASP A 239 16.93 -24.24 -20.54
N GLY A 240 16.03 -23.52 -19.86
CA GLY A 240 16.05 -23.31 -18.42
C GLY A 240 16.97 -22.20 -17.94
N SER A 241 17.67 -21.50 -18.84
CA SER A 241 18.48 -20.33 -18.49
C SER A 241 17.60 -19.15 -18.05
N LEU A 242 18.11 -18.34 -17.12
CA LEU A 242 17.41 -17.16 -16.62
C LEU A 242 17.44 -16.04 -17.67
N VAL A 243 16.26 -15.57 -18.07
CA VAL A 243 16.08 -14.42 -18.98
C VAL A 243 15.90 -13.12 -18.19
N SER A 244 15.12 -13.17 -17.11
CA SER A 244 14.90 -12.02 -16.22
C SER A 244 14.74 -12.50 -14.78
N PRO A 245 15.39 -11.86 -13.78
CA PRO A 245 15.19 -12.20 -12.39
C PRO A 245 13.78 -11.82 -11.92
N ALA A 246 13.40 -12.33 -10.76
CA ALA A 246 12.24 -11.82 -10.04
C ALA A 246 12.53 -10.41 -9.52
N TYR A 247 11.53 -9.54 -9.52
CA TYR A 247 11.62 -8.22 -8.92
C TYR A 247 10.56 -8.04 -7.83
N ALA A 248 10.91 -7.33 -6.77
CA ALA A 248 9.97 -6.93 -5.72
C ALA A 248 10.01 -5.42 -5.48
N THR A 249 8.84 -4.80 -5.52
CA THR A 249 8.60 -3.51 -4.88
C THR A 249 7.76 -3.75 -3.64
N VAL A 250 8.26 -3.33 -2.48
CA VAL A 250 7.60 -3.57 -1.19
C VAL A 250 7.36 -2.24 -0.51
N LEU A 251 6.10 -1.99 -0.17
CA LEU A 251 5.71 -0.92 0.72
C LEU A 251 5.34 -1.52 2.08
N HIS A 252 6.00 -1.05 3.13
CA HIS A 252 5.66 -1.39 4.51
C HIS A 252 5.00 -0.18 5.17
N ASN A 253 3.73 -0.31 5.56
CA ASN A 253 2.95 0.78 6.15
C ASN A 253 2.88 2.04 5.26
N GLY A 254 2.88 1.85 3.93
CA GLY A 254 2.87 2.93 2.94
C GLY A 254 4.24 3.55 2.66
N VAL A 255 5.31 3.08 3.31
CA VAL A 255 6.70 3.49 3.05
C VAL A 255 7.33 2.49 2.09
N ILE A 256 7.84 2.95 0.95
CA ILE A 256 8.62 2.09 0.04
C ILE A 256 9.92 1.70 0.75
N VAL A 257 10.13 0.40 0.94
CA VAL A 257 11.34 -0.18 1.56
C VAL A 257 12.17 -1.01 0.59
N HIS A 258 11.56 -1.39 -0.54
CA HIS A 258 12.24 -1.92 -1.72
C HIS A 258 11.56 -1.33 -2.96
N ASN A 259 12.34 -0.75 -3.87
CA ASN A 259 11.83 -0.22 -5.14
C ASN A 259 12.37 -1.06 -6.30
N ARG A 260 11.49 -1.91 -6.88
CA ARG A 260 11.79 -2.83 -7.99
C ARG A 260 13.16 -3.51 -7.85
N ARG A 261 13.42 -4.10 -6.68
CA ARG A 261 14.69 -4.75 -6.36
C ARG A 261 14.74 -6.14 -6.98
N ALA A 262 15.79 -6.43 -7.75
CA ALA A 262 16.02 -7.77 -8.30
C ALA A 262 16.41 -8.75 -7.19
N LEU A 263 15.79 -9.93 -7.16
CA LEU A 263 16.20 -11.03 -6.29
C LEU A 263 17.36 -11.80 -6.92
N ILE A 264 18.22 -12.37 -6.08
CA ILE A 264 19.40 -13.14 -6.51
C ILE A 264 19.01 -14.58 -6.92
N GLY A 265 17.94 -15.10 -6.34
CA GLY A 265 17.46 -16.48 -6.50
C GLY A 265 16.48 -16.81 -5.38
N ALA A 266 16.26 -18.10 -5.12
CA ALA A 266 15.46 -18.53 -3.97
C ALA A 266 16.03 -17.97 -2.66
N THR A 267 15.17 -17.52 -1.74
CA THR A 267 15.60 -17.06 -0.42
C THR A 267 15.91 -18.25 0.48
N GLY A 268 16.84 -18.08 1.42
CA GLY A 268 17.28 -19.17 2.28
C GLY A 268 18.08 -18.68 3.48
N HIS A 269 17.99 -19.41 4.58
CA HIS A 269 18.73 -19.07 5.78
C HIS A 269 20.22 -19.37 5.60
N ARG A 270 21.08 -18.35 5.74
CA ARG A 270 22.55 -18.45 5.60
C ARG A 270 23.00 -19.04 4.26
N SER A 271 22.23 -18.83 3.20
CA SER A 271 22.57 -19.26 1.85
C SER A 271 22.25 -18.18 0.83
N VAL A 272 23.13 -18.03 -0.16
CA VAL A 272 22.85 -17.23 -1.35
C VAL A 272 22.25 -18.18 -2.38
N GLY A 273 20.93 -18.08 -2.57
CA GLY A 273 20.24 -18.94 -3.53
C GLY A 273 20.58 -18.60 -4.97
N THR A 274 20.33 -19.57 -5.85
CA THR A 274 20.40 -19.42 -7.30
C THR A 274 19.00 -19.58 -7.90
N TYR A 275 18.85 -19.23 -9.17
CA TYR A 275 17.64 -19.55 -9.90
C TYR A 275 17.67 -20.99 -10.41
N SER A 276 16.52 -21.65 -10.34
CA SER A 276 16.26 -22.91 -11.03
C SER A 276 14.94 -22.74 -11.78
N ALA A 277 14.91 -23.13 -13.05
CA ALA A 277 13.73 -22.95 -13.89
C ALA A 277 12.49 -23.56 -13.26
N HIS A 278 11.40 -22.83 -13.31
CA HIS A 278 10.08 -23.25 -12.86
C HIS A 278 9.00 -22.63 -13.74
N GLY A 279 7.76 -23.08 -13.58
CA GLY A 279 6.62 -22.55 -14.33
C GLY A 279 6.39 -21.05 -14.11
N PRO A 280 5.59 -20.39 -14.97
CA PRO A 280 5.36 -18.95 -14.93
C PRO A 280 4.47 -18.48 -13.79
N ALA A 281 3.84 -19.41 -13.07
CA ALA A 281 2.99 -19.14 -11.91
C ALA A 281 3.32 -20.10 -10.77
N GLY A 282 3.11 -19.65 -9.54
CA GLY A 282 3.34 -20.44 -8.33
C GLY A 282 2.46 -19.96 -7.18
N GLU A 283 2.40 -20.75 -6.13
CA GLU A 283 1.54 -20.46 -4.99
C GLU A 283 2.14 -19.33 -4.14
N ILE A 284 1.27 -18.57 -3.47
CA ILE A 284 1.68 -17.67 -2.39
C ILE A 284 1.59 -18.45 -1.09
N LYS A 285 2.68 -18.48 -0.33
CA LYS A 285 2.76 -19.23 0.94
C LYS A 285 2.94 -18.28 2.12
N LEU A 286 2.22 -18.55 3.21
CA LEU A 286 2.44 -17.94 4.52
C LEU A 286 3.09 -18.95 5.46
N GLN A 287 4.18 -18.54 6.11
CA GLN A 287 4.99 -19.43 6.94
C GLN A 287 4.43 -19.57 8.36
N ASP A 288 4.44 -20.80 8.87
CA ASP A 288 4.29 -21.09 10.29
C ASP A 288 5.67 -21.30 10.92
N HIS A 289 6.19 -20.27 11.59
CA HIS A 289 7.44 -20.33 12.35
C HIS A 289 7.19 -20.56 13.86
N GLY A 290 6.00 -21.04 14.23
CA GLY A 290 5.60 -21.28 15.62
C GLY A 290 5.25 -20.02 16.43
N ASN A 291 5.40 -18.81 15.85
CA ASN A 291 4.96 -17.57 16.47
C ASN A 291 3.50 -17.26 16.08
N PRO A 292 2.62 -16.82 17.00
CA PRO A 292 1.20 -16.60 16.73
C PRO A 292 0.92 -15.27 15.98
N VAL A 293 1.56 -15.08 14.83
CA VAL A 293 1.31 -13.96 13.92
C VAL A 293 -0.12 -14.05 13.38
N ARG A 294 -0.79 -12.91 13.25
CA ARG A 294 -2.15 -12.80 12.73
C ARG A 294 -2.14 -12.13 11.37
N PHE A 295 -3.02 -12.58 10.49
CA PHE A 295 -3.20 -12.03 9.15
C PHE A 295 -4.67 -11.69 8.88
N ARG A 296 -4.89 -10.63 8.11
CA ARG A 296 -6.22 -10.26 7.61
C ARG A 296 -6.13 -9.47 6.30
N ASN A 297 -7.25 -9.29 5.63
CA ASN A 297 -7.35 -8.47 4.40
C ASN A 297 -6.27 -8.85 3.39
N ILE A 298 -6.34 -10.08 2.88
CA ILE A 298 -5.37 -10.57 1.91
C ILE A 298 -6.07 -10.66 0.57
N TRP A 299 -5.49 -10.00 -0.43
CA TRP A 299 -5.96 -10.06 -1.80
C TRP A 299 -4.80 -9.94 -2.76
N VAL A 300 -4.95 -10.59 -3.91
CA VAL A 300 -3.95 -10.58 -4.97
C VAL A 300 -4.61 -10.17 -6.28
N ARG A 301 -3.96 -9.28 -7.01
CA ARG A 301 -4.37 -8.88 -8.36
C ARG A 301 -3.28 -9.32 -9.34
N PRO A 302 -3.54 -10.27 -10.23
CA PRO A 302 -2.63 -10.58 -11.34
C PRO A 302 -2.30 -9.31 -12.12
N LEU A 303 -1.03 -9.14 -12.46
CA LEU A 303 -0.60 -8.03 -13.30
C LEU A 303 -0.36 -8.56 -14.71
N PRO A 304 -0.74 -7.81 -15.75
CA PRO A 304 -0.30 -8.15 -17.09
C PRO A 304 1.23 -8.09 -17.12
N GLU A 305 1.82 -8.96 -17.91
CA GLU A 305 3.22 -8.82 -18.25
C GLU A 305 3.45 -7.40 -18.81
N PRO A 306 4.53 -6.71 -18.41
CA PRO A 306 4.87 -5.44 -19.01
C PRO A 306 4.89 -5.64 -20.52
N GLU A 307 4.04 -4.90 -21.25
CA GLU A 307 4.17 -4.81 -22.70
C GLU A 307 5.61 -4.39 -22.94
N HIS A 308 6.45 -5.31 -23.41
CA HIS A 308 7.76 -4.95 -23.92
C HIS A 308 7.47 -3.86 -24.93
N ALA A 309 8.04 -2.68 -24.72
CA ALA A 309 8.04 -1.65 -25.72
C ALA A 309 8.61 -2.30 -26.98
N ALA A 310 7.72 -2.67 -27.90
CA ALA A 310 8.05 -2.94 -29.27
C ALA A 310 8.52 -1.59 -29.82
N GLN A 311 9.74 -1.19 -29.45
CA GLN A 311 10.44 -0.11 -30.07
C GLN A 311 10.84 -0.63 -31.44
N HIS A 312 9.96 -0.34 -32.40
CA HIS A 312 10.24 -0.10 -33.80
C HIS A 312 11.24 -1.06 -34.45
N GLY A 313 10.70 -2.17 -34.98
CA GLY A 313 11.31 -2.81 -36.13
C GLY A 313 11.43 -1.83 -37.29
N ASP A 314 12.56 -1.93 -37.98
CA ASP A 314 12.71 -1.77 -39.43
C ASP A 314 11.76 -0.80 -40.13
N HIS A 315 12.15 0.47 -40.17
CA HIS A 315 11.81 1.35 -41.29
C HIS A 315 13.05 2.16 -41.68
N ALA A 316 14.03 1.48 -42.27
CA ALA A 316 15.07 2.11 -43.08
C ALA A 316 15.39 1.24 -44.30
N ALA A 317 14.39 1.01 -45.15
CA ALA A 317 14.59 0.66 -46.55
C ALA A 317 13.35 1.08 -47.35
N ALA A 318 13.59 1.56 -48.57
CA ALA A 318 12.61 1.92 -49.61
C ALA A 318 12.10 3.38 -49.63
N HIS A 319 13.01 4.32 -49.89
CA HIS A 319 12.81 5.38 -50.89
C HIS A 319 14.14 5.50 -51.65
N GLY A 320 14.25 5.42 -52.97
CA GLY A 320 13.35 5.15 -54.07
C GLY A 320 14.23 5.06 -55.32
N GLU A 321 13.89 4.18 -56.24
CA GLU A 321 14.47 4.14 -57.57
C GLU A 321 14.16 5.45 -58.30
N HIS A 322 15.19 6.08 -58.89
CA HIS A 322 15.03 6.81 -60.14
C HIS A 322 16.25 6.47 -61.00
N GLY A 323 15.95 5.78 -62.09
CA GLY A 323 16.94 5.28 -63.04
C GLY A 323 17.55 6.38 -63.90
N ASP A 324 18.68 6.03 -64.49
CA ASP A 324 19.11 6.55 -65.77
C ASP A 324 19.84 5.42 -66.51
N HIS A 325 19.19 4.92 -67.57
CA HIS A 325 19.82 4.17 -68.64
C HIS A 325 19.85 5.12 -69.83
N GLY A 326 21.06 5.57 -70.17
CA GLY A 326 21.37 6.29 -71.40
C GLY A 326 22.66 5.71 -71.95
N ASP A 327 22.52 5.06 -73.10
CA ASP A 327 23.57 4.44 -73.90
C ASP A 327 24.58 5.44 -74.48
N ASP A 328 25.71 4.86 -74.93
CA ASP A 328 26.54 5.25 -76.09
C ASP A 328 27.44 6.50 -76.00
N ASP A 329 28.75 6.29 -76.04
CA ASP A 329 29.53 6.43 -77.28
C ASP A 329 31.04 6.25 -77.01
N GLY A 330 31.71 5.57 -77.94
CA GLY A 330 33.08 5.08 -77.78
C GLY A 330 34.19 6.13 -77.86
N HIS A 331 35.39 5.72 -77.42
CA HIS A 331 36.61 6.19 -78.05
C HIS A 331 37.73 5.15 -77.92
N GLU A 332 38.32 4.84 -79.08
CA GLU A 332 39.54 4.09 -79.28
C GLU A 332 40.76 4.84 -78.74
N GLY A 333 41.83 4.10 -78.44
CA GLY A 333 43.18 4.51 -78.86
C GLY A 333 44.23 4.74 -77.77
N HIS A 334 45.26 3.89 -77.82
CA HIS A 334 46.70 4.18 -77.55
C HIS A 334 47.09 4.59 -76.11
N GLU A 335 48.22 4.20 -75.50
CA GLU A 335 49.48 3.61 -75.96
C GLU A 335 50.32 3.21 -74.73
N HIS A 336 51.22 2.23 -74.94
CA HIS A 336 52.42 1.86 -74.17
C HIS A 336 52.31 1.17 -72.80
#